data_AF-A0A535I1G5-F1
#
_entry.id   AF-A0A535I1G5-F1
#
_cell.length_a   1.000
_cell.length_b   1.000
_cell.length_c   1.000
_cell.angle_alpha   90.00
_cell.angle_beta   90.00
_cell.angle_gamma   90.00
#
_symmetry.space_group_name_H-M   'P 1'
#
loop_
_entity.id
_entity.type
_entity.pdbx_description
1 polymer ?
#
loop_
_entity_poly.entity_id
_entity_poly.type
_entity_poly.pdbx_seq_one_letter_code
_entity_poly.pdbx_strand_id
1 'polypeptide(L)'
;MHNERFTTSAAAIVKLALEASVGTAAAETWTRVLFVGLFALAYVVMLRRTPTGEAALLEHLFNIFALLLIVGTLWFQPWYVVWIVALAPLAHARQRALAFAWSLGALSLYVLFDFVWVWYAELLNSGNELVVNVAATALWLGPVLGVLAWSRWRDWLGGIPVLARLRRTLRRRGEACLAPTPRA
;
A
#
# COMPACT_ATOMS: atom_id res chain seq x y z
N MET A 1 22.88 -17.93 17.13
CA MET A 1 22.00 -17.65 15.99
C MET A 1 20.74 -16.98 16.50
N HIS A 2 20.71 -15.66 16.53
CA HIS A 2 19.46 -14.92 16.75
C HIS A 2 18.61 -15.09 15.49
N ASN A 3 17.33 -15.38 15.67
CA ASN A 3 16.35 -15.48 14.58
C ASN A 3 16.15 -14.09 13.95
N GLU A 4 17.07 -13.68 13.07
CA GLU A 4 16.91 -12.52 12.20
C GLU A 4 15.91 -12.89 11.11
N ARG A 5 14.62 -12.86 11.48
CA ARG A 5 13.57 -12.97 10.50
C ARG A 5 13.64 -11.71 9.64
N PHE A 6 13.75 -11.86 8.31
CA PHE A 6 13.75 -10.75 7.37
C PHE A 6 12.59 -9.80 7.66
N THR A 7 12.89 -8.65 8.29
CA THR A 7 11.87 -7.68 8.69
C THR A 7 11.64 -6.66 7.60
N THR A 8 10.97 -7.03 6.51
CA THR A 8 10.84 -6.12 5.35
C THR A 8 9.82 -5.01 5.61
N SER A 9 10.23 -3.93 6.27
CA SER A 9 9.36 -2.80 6.60
C SER A 9 10.12 -1.48 6.58
N ALA A 10 9.38 -0.37 6.49
CA ALA A 10 9.96 0.97 6.67
C ALA A 10 10.63 1.13 8.05
N ALA A 11 10.06 0.51 9.09
CA ALA A 11 10.64 0.53 10.43
C ALA A 11 12.00 -0.17 10.47
N ALA A 12 12.14 -1.32 9.82
CA ALA A 12 13.42 -2.03 9.78
C ALA A 12 14.49 -1.24 9.03
N ILE A 13 14.14 -0.57 7.93
CA ILE A 13 15.06 0.32 7.21
C ILE A 13 15.56 1.44 8.12
N VAL A 14 14.65 2.10 8.86
CA VAL A 14 15.01 3.16 9.81
C VAL A 14 15.87 2.62 10.95
N LYS A 15 15.54 1.46 11.51
CA LYS A 15 16.35 0.79 12.55
C LYS A 15 17.77 0.56 12.04
N LEU A 16 17.93 -0.14 10.92
CA LEU A 16 19.23 -0.46 10.33
C LEU A 16 20.05 0.79 9.99
N ALA A 17 19.39 1.86 9.51
CA ALA A 17 20.06 3.13 9.25
C ALA A 17 20.56 3.81 10.54
N LEU A 18 19.83 3.68 11.65
CA LEU A 18 20.21 4.25 12.95
C LEU A 18 21.26 3.43 13.69
N GLU A 19 21.29 2.11 13.49
CA GLU A 19 22.16 1.18 14.23
C GLU A 19 23.64 1.60 14.23
N ALA A 20 24.15 2.05 13.09
CA ALA A 20 25.55 2.49 12.96
C ALA A 20 25.89 3.73 13.83
N SER A 21 24.89 4.53 14.21
CA SER A 21 25.08 5.80 14.92
C SER A 21 24.80 5.72 16.42
N VAL A 22 23.80 4.92 16.83
CA VAL A 22 23.30 4.90 18.22
C VAL A 22 23.34 3.53 18.88
N GLY A 23 23.72 2.49 18.14
CA GLY A 23 23.71 1.10 18.59
C GLY A 23 22.32 0.46 18.55
N THR A 24 22.29 -0.88 18.58
CA THR A 24 21.10 -1.68 18.30
C THR A 24 19.92 -1.42 19.24
N ALA A 25 20.17 -1.38 20.55
CA ALA A 25 19.10 -1.20 21.54
C ALA A 25 18.42 0.17 21.45
N ALA A 26 19.20 1.23 21.21
CA ALA A 26 18.67 2.58 21.04
C ALA A 26 17.92 2.71 19.72
N ALA A 27 18.49 2.19 18.63
CA ALA A 27 17.87 2.19 17.30
C ALA A 27 16.50 1.49 17.31
N GLU A 28 16.38 0.33 17.96
CA GLU A 28 15.11 -0.39 18.11
C GLU A 28 14.09 0.44 18.91
N THR A 29 14.50 0.98 20.05
CA THR A 29 13.63 1.79 20.92
C THR A 29 13.09 3.02 20.18
N TRP A 30 13.98 3.78 19.53
CA TRP A 30 13.61 4.99 18.81
C TRP A 30 12.73 4.70 17.61
N THR A 31 13.05 3.65 16.84
CA THR A 31 12.23 3.21 15.72
C THR A 31 10.82 2.83 16.18
N ARG A 32 10.71 2.05 17.26
CA ARG A 32 9.40 1.65 17.81
C ARG A 32 8.58 2.85 18.26
N VAL A 33 9.19 3.77 19.03
CA VAL A 33 8.52 5.00 19.49
C VAL A 33 8.05 5.83 18.30
N LEU A 34 8.91 6.00 17.29
CA LEU A 34 8.59 6.76 16.08
C LEU A 34 7.39 6.16 15.33
N PHE A 35 7.45 4.88 14.96
CA PHE A 35 6.41 4.27 14.12
C PHE A 35 5.10 4.06 14.88
N VAL A 36 5.14 3.71 16.17
CA VAL A 36 3.92 3.66 17.00
C VAL A 36 3.31 5.06 17.15
N GLY A 37 4.13 6.08 17.38
CA GLY A 37 3.70 7.47 17.47
C GLY A 37 3.06 7.97 16.15
N LEU A 38 3.70 7.68 15.01
CA LEU A 38 3.20 8.01 13.68
C LEU A 38 1.87 7.30 13.40
N PHE A 39 1.77 6.02 13.71
CA PHE A 39 0.52 5.26 13.56
C PHE A 39 -0.58 5.84 14.43
N ALA A 40 -0.32 6.07 15.72
CA ALA A 40 -1.30 6.64 16.66
C ALA A 40 -1.78 8.03 16.21
N LEU A 41 -0.86 8.89 15.78
CA LEU A 41 -1.20 10.21 15.26
C LEU A 41 -2.07 10.13 14.01
N ALA A 42 -1.65 9.33 13.01
CA ALA A 42 -2.40 9.15 11.77
C ALA A 42 -3.78 8.54 12.04
N TYR A 43 -3.88 7.57 12.96
CA TYR A 43 -5.13 6.96 13.38
C TYR A 43 -6.09 7.99 14.02
N VAL A 44 -5.61 8.81 14.96
CA VAL A 44 -6.42 9.89 15.57
C VAL A 44 -6.86 10.91 14.53
N VAL A 45 -6.00 11.31 13.60
CA VAL A 45 -6.34 12.23 12.50
C VAL A 45 -7.41 11.62 11.60
N MET A 46 -7.31 10.32 11.29
CA MET A 46 -8.33 9.63 10.51
C MET A 46 -9.67 9.60 11.25
N LEU A 47 -9.70 9.18 12.51
CA LEU A 47 -10.92 9.12 13.32
C LEU A 47 -11.63 10.48 13.40
N ARG A 48 -10.88 11.57 13.56
CA ARG A 48 -11.45 12.93 13.61
C ARG A 48 -12.06 13.39 12.29
N ARG A 49 -11.64 12.82 11.17
CA ARG A 49 -12.10 13.17 9.82
C ARG A 49 -13.17 12.22 9.29
N THR A 50 -13.50 11.18 10.05
CA THR A 50 -14.43 10.13 9.63
C THR A 50 -15.87 10.65 9.63
N PRO A 51 -16.54 10.69 8.47
CA PRO A 51 -17.98 10.90 8.45
C PRO A 51 -18.71 9.71 9.08
N THR A 52 -19.80 9.98 9.78
CA THR A 52 -20.62 8.95 10.43
C THR A 52 -21.52 8.25 9.42
N GLY A 53 -21.44 6.91 9.33
CA GLY A 53 -22.30 6.08 8.48
C GLY A 53 -21.73 4.68 8.24
N GLU A 54 -22.58 3.70 7.92
CA GLU A 54 -22.17 2.29 7.74
C GLU A 54 -21.23 2.10 6.53
N ALA A 55 -21.53 2.73 5.40
CA ALA A 55 -20.65 2.71 4.23
C ALA A 55 -19.29 3.36 4.52
N ALA A 56 -19.28 4.43 5.32
CA ALA A 56 -18.05 5.09 5.76
C ALA A 56 -17.24 4.18 6.70
N LEU A 57 -17.88 3.37 7.55
CA LEU A 57 -17.20 2.46 8.47
C LEU A 57 -16.29 1.47 7.75
N LEU A 58 -16.79 0.81 6.69
CA LEU A 58 -16.01 -0.20 5.95
C LEU A 58 -14.81 0.42 5.24
N GLU A 59 -14.99 1.59 4.63
CA GLU A 59 -13.89 2.35 4.04
C GLU A 59 -12.84 2.71 5.10
N HIS A 60 -13.27 3.10 6.30
CA HIS A 60 -12.38 3.46 7.39
C HIS A 60 -11.62 2.26 7.93
N LEU A 61 -12.29 1.13 8.12
CA LEU A 61 -11.63 -0.12 8.51
C LEU A 61 -10.56 -0.50 7.49
N PHE A 62 -10.87 -0.45 6.19
CA PHE A 62 -9.90 -0.71 5.14
C PHE A 62 -8.70 0.22 5.26
N ASN A 63 -8.94 1.53 5.41
CA ASN A 63 -7.87 2.52 5.49
C ASN A 63 -7.03 2.36 6.78
N ILE A 64 -7.63 1.96 7.90
CA ILE A 64 -6.93 1.68 9.16
C ILE A 64 -6.03 0.46 8.99
N PHE A 65 -6.51 -0.63 8.39
CA PHE A 65 -5.67 -1.79 8.12
C PHE A 65 -4.55 -1.44 7.13
N ALA A 66 -4.84 -0.69 6.06
CA ALA A 66 -3.80 -0.22 5.15
C ALA A 66 -2.75 0.64 5.86
N LEU A 67 -3.15 1.54 6.76
CA LEU A 67 -2.24 2.34 7.57
C LEU A 67 -1.42 1.46 8.52
N LEU A 68 -2.05 0.47 9.16
CA LEU A 68 -1.38 -0.51 10.01
C LEU A 68 -0.29 -1.25 9.23
N LEU A 69 -0.56 -1.70 8.00
CA LEU A 69 0.40 -2.42 7.17
C LEU A 69 1.57 -1.56 6.67
N ILE A 70 1.39 -0.24 6.53
CA ILE A 70 2.47 0.66 6.07
C ILE A 70 3.33 1.11 7.25
N VAL A 71 2.68 1.45 8.36
CA VAL A 71 3.32 2.17 9.47
C VAL A 71 3.38 1.32 10.74
N GLY A 72 2.29 0.65 11.10
CA GLY A 72 2.20 -0.07 12.36
C GLY A 72 2.90 -1.42 12.37
N THR A 73 3.08 -2.06 11.22
CA THR A 73 3.79 -3.34 11.11
C THR A 73 5.29 -3.10 11.05
N LEU A 74 5.93 -3.24 12.21
CA LEU A 74 7.40 -3.21 12.34
C LEU A 74 8.08 -4.35 11.56
N TRP A 75 7.32 -5.41 11.26
CA TRP A 75 7.71 -6.49 10.39
C TRP A 75 6.52 -6.83 9.49
N PHE A 76 6.62 -6.58 8.19
CA PHE A 76 5.57 -6.99 7.26
C PHE A 76 5.71 -8.48 6.95
N GLN A 77 4.58 -9.20 6.99
CA GLN A 77 4.50 -10.58 6.55
C GLN A 77 3.42 -10.70 5.48
N PRO A 78 3.63 -11.50 4.41
CA PRO A 78 2.68 -11.59 3.30
C PRO A 78 1.23 -11.89 3.72
N TRP A 79 1.02 -12.72 4.75
CA TRP A 79 -0.32 -13.06 5.23
C TRP A 79 -1.06 -11.92 5.92
N TYR A 80 -0.39 -10.81 6.27
CA TYR A 80 -1.07 -9.64 6.83
C TYR A 80 -2.00 -8.96 5.82
N VAL A 81 -1.84 -9.23 4.53
CA VAL A 81 -2.73 -8.73 3.48
C VAL A 81 -4.13 -9.33 3.55
N VAL A 82 -4.32 -10.46 4.25
CA VAL A 82 -5.63 -11.12 4.41
C VAL A 82 -6.70 -10.15 4.93
N TRP A 83 -6.34 -9.25 5.85
CA TRP A 83 -7.30 -8.29 6.42
C TRP A 83 -7.90 -7.35 5.37
N ILE A 84 -7.07 -6.78 4.51
CA ILE A 84 -7.52 -5.86 3.46
C ILE A 84 -8.18 -6.61 2.29
N VAL A 85 -7.77 -7.85 2.02
CA VAL A 85 -8.42 -8.71 1.02
C VAL A 85 -9.84 -9.08 1.44
N ALA A 86 -10.06 -9.42 2.71
CA ALA A 86 -11.38 -9.72 3.24
C ALA A 86 -12.33 -8.52 3.16
N LEU A 87 -11.81 -7.30 3.34
CA LEU A 87 -12.58 -6.06 3.24
C LEU A 87 -12.81 -5.58 1.81
N ALA A 88 -11.95 -5.98 0.86
CA ALA A 88 -11.97 -5.47 -0.51
C ALA A 88 -13.32 -5.64 -1.25
N PRO A 89 -14.06 -6.76 -1.15
CA PRO A 89 -15.35 -6.93 -1.82
C PRO A 89 -16.40 -5.89 -1.42
N LEU A 90 -16.30 -5.39 -0.18
CA LEU A 90 -17.22 -4.41 0.38
C LEU A 90 -16.77 -2.96 0.13
N ALA A 91 -15.60 -2.78 -0.47
CA ALA A 91 -14.93 -1.50 -0.57
C ALA A 91 -15.12 -0.84 -1.96
N HIS A 92 -14.87 0.46 -2.06
CA HIS A 92 -14.96 1.19 -3.32
C HIS A 92 -13.89 0.70 -4.33
N ALA A 93 -14.06 1.04 -5.61
CA ALA A 93 -13.17 0.59 -6.68
C ALA A 93 -11.68 0.90 -6.42
N ARG A 94 -11.39 2.04 -5.78
CA ARG A 94 -10.02 2.41 -5.38
C ARG A 94 -9.43 1.44 -4.36
N GLN A 95 -10.19 1.08 -3.33
CA GLN A 95 -9.74 0.17 -2.27
C GLN A 95 -9.56 -1.25 -2.79
N ARG A 96 -10.44 -1.69 -3.70
CA ARG A 96 -10.26 -2.96 -4.43
C ARG A 96 -8.96 -2.99 -5.22
N ALA A 97 -8.64 -1.91 -5.93
CA ALA A 97 -7.36 -1.80 -6.65
C ALA A 97 -6.16 -1.81 -5.70
N LEU A 98 -6.27 -1.14 -4.55
CA LEU A 98 -5.22 -1.18 -3.52
C LEU A 98 -5.04 -2.58 -2.94
N ALA A 99 -6.13 -3.27 -2.58
CA ALA A 99 -6.08 -4.64 -2.08
C ALA A 99 -5.39 -5.58 -3.08
N PHE A 100 -5.75 -5.46 -4.37
CA PHE A 100 -5.08 -6.22 -5.42
C PHE A 100 -3.58 -5.91 -5.50
N ALA A 101 -3.19 -4.63 -5.45
CA ALA A 101 -1.80 -4.22 -5.46
C ALA A 101 -1.00 -4.74 -4.26
N TRP A 102 -1.61 -4.71 -3.06
CA TRP A 102 -1.04 -5.32 -1.87
C TRP A 102 -0.85 -6.83 -2.00
N SER A 103 -1.85 -7.54 -2.53
CA SER A 103 -1.75 -8.98 -2.78
C SER A 103 -0.65 -9.30 -3.78
N LEU A 104 -0.49 -8.48 -4.83
CA LEU A 104 0.59 -8.63 -5.80
C LEU A 104 1.96 -8.40 -5.14
N GLY A 105 2.08 -7.38 -4.30
CA GLY A 105 3.30 -7.12 -3.52
C GLY A 105 3.65 -8.27 -2.56
N ALA A 106 2.67 -8.77 -1.80
CA ALA A 106 2.85 -9.91 -0.89
C ALA A 106 3.21 -11.21 -1.63
N LEU A 107 2.55 -11.49 -2.76
CA LEU A 107 2.88 -12.62 -3.63
C LEU A 107 4.32 -12.50 -4.15
N SER A 108 4.74 -11.29 -4.52
CA SER A 108 6.09 -11.05 -5.03
C SER A 108 7.15 -11.32 -3.95
N LEU A 109 6.88 -10.98 -2.69
CA LEU A 109 7.75 -11.37 -1.57
C LEU A 109 7.80 -12.88 -1.37
N TYR A 110 6.67 -13.58 -1.44
CA TYR A 110 6.64 -15.04 -1.33
C TYR A 110 7.52 -15.68 -2.42
N VAL A 111 7.31 -15.27 -3.68
CA VAL A 111 8.11 -15.79 -4.81
C VAL A 111 9.58 -15.46 -4.61
N LEU A 112 9.93 -14.23 -4.22
CA LEU A 112 11.32 -13.84 -4.03
C LEU A 112 11.97 -14.58 -2.87
N PHE A 113 11.41 -14.54 -1.67
CA PHE A 113 12.08 -15.00 -0.44
C PHE A 113 11.93 -16.51 -0.19
N ASP A 114 10.76 -17.10 -0.48
CA ASP A 114 10.55 -18.52 -0.19
C ASP A 114 10.99 -19.43 -1.36
N PHE A 115 11.04 -18.88 -2.58
CA PHE A 115 11.50 -19.64 -3.75
C PHE A 115 12.85 -19.13 -4.24
N VAL A 116 12.91 -17.96 -4.88
CA VAL A 116 14.13 -17.52 -5.60
C VAL A 116 15.34 -17.42 -4.67
N TRP A 117 15.17 -16.85 -3.48
CA TRP A 117 16.25 -16.64 -2.52
C TRP A 117 16.85 -17.96 -2.02
N VAL A 118 16.02 -19.00 -1.83
CA VAL A 118 16.49 -20.32 -1.41
C VAL A 118 17.44 -20.94 -2.44
N TRP A 119 17.17 -20.73 -3.74
CA TRP A 119 17.95 -21.30 -4.83
C TRP A 119 19.13 -20.44 -5.27
N TYR A 120 19.08 -19.12 -5.02
CA TYR A 120 20.06 -18.15 -5.52
C TYR A 120 20.59 -17.21 -4.42
N ALA A 121 20.68 -17.70 -3.19
CA ALA A 121 21.10 -16.91 -2.02
C ALA A 121 22.45 -16.22 -2.25
N GLU A 122 23.42 -16.88 -2.88
CA GLU A 122 24.76 -16.31 -3.13
C GLU A 122 24.73 -15.08 -4.06
N LEU A 123 23.77 -15.02 -4.98
CA LEU A 123 23.60 -13.90 -5.93
C LEU A 123 22.81 -12.75 -5.32
N LEU A 124 21.81 -13.07 -4.49
CA LEU A 124 20.86 -12.09 -3.94
C LEU A 124 21.29 -11.53 -2.58
N ASN A 125 22.13 -12.26 -1.85
CA ASN A 125 22.66 -11.80 -0.58
C ASN A 125 23.85 -10.88 -0.80
N SER A 126 23.59 -9.57 -0.82
CA SER A 126 24.63 -8.54 -0.93
C SER A 126 25.54 -8.45 0.30
N GLY A 127 25.27 -9.21 1.37
CA GLY A 127 25.89 -9.03 2.68
C GLY A 127 25.49 -7.73 3.39
N ASN A 128 24.62 -6.92 2.77
CA ASN A 128 24.14 -5.65 3.29
C ASN A 128 22.64 -5.71 3.55
N GLU A 129 22.26 -5.98 4.80
CA GLU A 129 20.87 -6.12 5.23
C GLU A 129 20.01 -4.90 4.91
N LEU A 130 20.57 -3.69 4.97
CA LEU A 130 19.84 -2.47 4.65
C LEU A 130 19.39 -2.48 3.19
N VAL A 131 20.28 -2.83 2.26
CA VAL A 131 19.97 -2.91 0.83
C VAL A 131 18.88 -3.96 0.58
N VAL A 132 18.98 -5.13 1.21
CA VAL A 132 17.98 -6.21 1.09
C VAL A 132 16.61 -5.74 1.58
N ASN A 133 16.55 -5.09 2.75
CA ASN A 133 15.30 -4.59 3.32
C ASN A 133 14.69 -3.45 2.50
N VAL A 134 15.52 -2.56 1.92
CA VAL A 134 15.05 -1.51 1.01
C VAL A 134 14.46 -2.12 -0.26
N ALA A 135 15.17 -3.06 -0.91
CA ALA A 135 14.70 -3.72 -2.12
C ALA A 135 13.39 -4.49 -1.87
N ALA A 136 13.32 -5.23 -0.77
CA ALA A 136 12.13 -5.97 -0.36
C ALA A 136 10.94 -5.03 -0.10
N THR A 137 11.18 -3.93 0.61
CA THR A 137 10.14 -2.93 0.90
C THR A 137 9.64 -2.28 -0.38
N ALA A 138 10.54 -1.93 -1.30
CA ALA A 138 10.18 -1.42 -2.61
C ALA A 138 9.38 -2.44 -3.43
N LEU A 139 9.72 -3.73 -3.35
CA LEU A 139 9.03 -4.79 -4.08
C LEU A 139 7.57 -4.93 -3.63
N TRP A 140 7.31 -4.99 -2.32
CA TRP A 140 5.94 -5.18 -1.85
C TRP A 140 5.11 -3.89 -1.88
N LEU A 141 5.73 -2.73 -1.60
CA LEU A 141 5.04 -1.45 -1.55
C LEU A 141 4.92 -0.81 -2.95
N GLY A 142 5.77 -1.20 -3.90
CA GLY A 142 5.84 -0.65 -5.26
C GLY A 142 4.49 -0.67 -6.00
N PRO A 143 3.78 -1.80 -6.09
CA PRO A 143 2.46 -1.85 -6.71
C PRO A 143 1.45 -0.90 -6.07
N VAL A 144 1.48 -0.78 -4.73
CA VAL A 144 0.59 0.10 -3.97
C VAL A 144 0.88 1.57 -4.31
N LEU A 145 2.14 1.97 -4.31
CA LEU A 145 2.57 3.30 -4.72
C LEU A 145 2.20 3.58 -6.18
N GLY A 146 2.32 2.59 -7.06
CA GLY A 146 1.90 2.68 -8.46
C GLY A 146 0.40 3.00 -8.59
N VAL A 147 -0.46 2.29 -7.87
CA VAL A 147 -1.91 2.57 -7.86
C VAL A 147 -2.21 3.97 -7.31
N LEU A 148 -1.55 4.38 -6.23
CA LEU A 148 -1.74 5.72 -5.64
C LEU A 148 -1.26 6.82 -6.60
N ALA A 149 -0.08 6.69 -7.18
CA ALA A 149 0.48 7.61 -8.15
C ALA A 149 -0.41 7.72 -9.40
N TRP A 150 -0.86 6.58 -9.94
CA TRP A 150 -1.76 6.54 -11.08
C TRP A 150 -3.09 7.23 -10.80
N SER A 151 -3.69 6.99 -9.62
CA SER A 151 -4.95 7.63 -9.25
C SER A 151 -4.83 9.15 -9.23
N ARG A 152 -3.77 9.67 -8.60
CA ARG A 152 -3.49 11.11 -8.53
C ARG A 152 -3.18 11.71 -9.91
N TRP A 153 -2.40 10.99 -10.73
CA TRP A 153 -2.07 11.40 -12.09
C TRP A 153 -3.31 11.48 -12.98
N ARG A 154 -4.19 10.48 -12.90
CA ARG A 154 -5.44 10.44 -13.66
C ARG A 154 -6.38 11.57 -13.25
N ASP A 155 -6.48 11.88 -11.97
CA ASP A 155 -7.29 12.99 -11.47
C ASP A 155 -6.76 14.34 -11.97
N TRP A 156 -5.44 14.51 -12.00
CA TRP A 156 -4.78 15.69 -12.57
C TRP A 156 -5.08 15.85 -14.07
N LEU A 157 -4.95 14.78 -14.87
CA LEU A 157 -5.32 14.80 -16.29
C LEU A 157 -6.81 15.10 -16.51
N GLY A 158 -7.69 14.56 -15.66
CA GLY A 158 -9.12 14.82 -15.72
C GLY A 158 -9.50 16.28 -15.47
N GLY A 159 -8.66 17.02 -14.74
CA GLY A 159 -8.79 18.47 -14.51
C GLY A 159 -8.46 19.34 -15.74
N ILE A 160 -7.86 18.78 -16.79
CA ILE A 160 -7.52 19.53 -18.00
C ILE A 160 -8.82 19.88 -18.77
N PRO A 161 -9.14 21.18 -18.97
CA PRO A 161 -10.43 21.61 -19.53
C PRO A 161 -10.77 21.01 -20.90
N VAL A 162 -9.74 20.71 -21.71
CA VAL A 162 -9.86 20.10 -23.04
C VAL A 162 -10.38 18.66 -22.93
N LEU A 163 -9.79 17.85 -22.04
CA LEU A 163 -10.20 16.47 -21.81
C LEU A 163 -11.58 16.39 -21.17
N ALA A 164 -11.89 17.30 -20.25
CA ALA A 164 -13.21 17.42 -19.65
C ALA A 164 -14.30 17.72 -20.70
N ARG A 165 -14.01 18.59 -21.68
CA ARG A 165 -14.92 18.86 -22.81
C ARG A 165 -15.11 17.62 -23.68
N LEU A 166 -14.03 17.00 -24.14
CA LEU A 166 -14.07 15.78 -24.96
C LEU A 166 -14.92 14.66 -24.33
N ARG A 167 -14.77 14.44 -23.01
CA ARG A 167 -15.53 13.42 -22.28
C ARG A 167 -17.03 13.71 -22.25
N ARG A 168 -17.43 14.98 -22.12
CA ARG A 168 -18.84 15.38 -22.22
C ARG A 168 -19.39 15.18 -23.63
N THR A 169 -18.60 15.50 -24.66
CA THR A 169 -19.04 15.36 -26.07
C THR A 169 -19.26 13.90 -26.44
N LEU A 170 -18.34 13.01 -26.02
CA LEU A 170 -18.47 11.56 -26.26
C LEU A 170 -19.66 10.96 -25.50
N ARG A 171 -19.88 11.38 -24.25
CA ARG A 171 -21.04 10.94 -23.47
C ARG A 171 -22.38 11.34 -24.11
N ARG A 172 -22.50 12.59 -24.57
CA ARG A 172 -23.69 13.06 -25.29
C ARG A 172 -23.94 12.31 -26.60
N ARG A 173 -22.89 11.96 -27.34
CA ARG A 173 -23.03 11.16 -28.57
C ARG A 173 -23.45 9.72 -28.28
N GLY A 174 -22.92 9.10 -27.22
CA GLY A 174 -23.32 7.76 -26.80
C GLY A 174 -24.79 7.69 -26.37
N GLU A 175 -25.28 8.70 -25.64
CA GLU A 175 -26.69 8.80 -25.23
C GLU A 175 -27.63 9.05 -26.42
N ALA A 176 -27.19 9.81 -27.44
CA ALA A 176 -27.98 10.04 -28.66
C ALA A 176 -28.15 8.78 -29.53
N CYS A 177 -27.17 7.88 -29.55
CA CYS A 177 -27.27 6.60 -30.29
C CYS A 177 -28.16 5.55 -29.61
N LEU A 178 -28.44 5.70 -28.31
CA LEU A 178 -29.28 4.78 -27.54
C LEU A 178 -30.72 5.28 -27.37
N ALA A 179 -31.06 6.44 -27.93
CA ALA A 179 -32.43 6.93 -27.92
C ALA A 179 -33.31 5.97 -28.76
N PRO A 180 -34.37 5.39 -28.18
CA PRO A 180 -35.24 4.47 -28.91
C PRO A 180 -35.88 5.19 -30.09
N THR A 181 -35.76 4.60 -31.28
CA THR A 181 -36.46 5.07 -32.46
C THR A 181 -37.96 5.07 -32.18
N PRO A 182 -38.67 6.18 -32.43
CA PRO A 182 -40.11 6.25 -32.20
C PRO A 182 -40.77 5.15 -33.04
N ARG A 183 -41.49 4.24 -32.38
CA ARG A 183 -42.29 3.21 -33.06
C ARG A 183 -43.42 3.93 -33.78
N ALA A 184 -43.44 3.78 -35.10
CA ALA A 184 -44.52 4.24 -35.98
C ALA A 184 -45.79 3.38 -35.79
#